data_AF-A0A1H7JCB5-F1
#
_entry.id   AF-A0A1H7JCB5-F1
#
_cell.length_a   1.000
_cell.length_b   1.000
_cell.length_c   1.000
_cell.angle_alpha   90.00
_cell.angle_beta   90.00
_cell.angle_gamma   90.00
#
_symmetry.space_group_name_H-M   'P 1'
#
loop_
_entity.id
_entity.type
_entity.pdbx_description
1 polymer ?
#
loop_
_entity_poly.entity_id
_entity_poly.type
_entity_poly.pdbx_seq_one_letter_code
_entity_poly.pdbx_strand_id
1 'polypeptide(L)' 'MSDANDDWPGRRIDHAAFAAALAERRAALGEPEMQRNAGSNRTASKKTLLAAIKQTGKRW' A
#
# COMPACT_ATOMS: atom_id res chain seq x y z
N MET A 1 -15.56 -6.53 -30.96
CA MET A 1 -14.71 -5.62 -30.17
C MET A 1 -13.76 -6.51 -29.40
N SER A 2 -12.54 -6.69 -29.90
CA SER A 2 -11.49 -7.42 -29.19
C SER A 2 -10.93 -6.48 -28.12
N ASP A 3 -11.19 -6.78 -26.85
CA ASP A 3 -10.68 -5.97 -25.74
C ASP A 3 -9.15 -6.01 -25.74
N ALA A 4 -8.52 -4.84 -25.67
CA ALA A 4 -7.08 -4.64 -25.61
C ALA A 4 -6.39 -5.22 -24.34
N ASN A 5 -7.10 -6.08 -23.59
CA ASN A 5 -6.65 -6.70 -22.34
C ASN A 5 -5.96 -8.07 -22.54
N ASP A 6 -5.89 -8.58 -23.78
CA ASP A 6 -5.35 -9.91 -24.04
C ASP A 6 -3.82 -9.99 -23.98
N ASP A 7 -3.09 -8.90 -24.26
CA ASP A 7 -1.62 -8.91 -24.41
C ASP A 7 -0.85 -8.85 -23.07
N TRP A 8 -1.45 -9.29 -21.97
CA TRP A 8 -0.72 -9.44 -20.71
C TRP A 8 0.04 -10.78 -20.69
N PRO A 9 1.39 -10.78 -20.72
CA PRO A 9 2.18 -12.02 -20.76
C PRO A 9 2.29 -12.69 -19.38
N GLY A 10 1.84 -12.01 -18.32
CA GLY A 10 1.98 -12.49 -16.95
C GLY A 10 0.86 -13.43 -16.50
N ARG A 11 1.08 -14.09 -15.37
CA ARG A 11 0.07 -14.94 -14.72
C ARG A 11 -1.15 -14.10 -14.34
N ARG A 12 -2.32 -14.53 -14.81
CA ARG A 12 -3.62 -14.04 -14.34
C ARG A 12 -4.08 -14.89 -13.15
N ILE A 13 -4.76 -14.27 -12.20
CA ILE A 13 -5.36 -14.94 -11.06
C ILE A 13 -6.81 -14.50 -10.97
N ASP A 14 -7.69 -15.44 -10.60
CA ASP A 14 -9.06 -15.11 -10.29
C ASP A 14 -9.13 -14.20 -9.06
N HIS A 15 -9.91 -13.13 -9.17
CA HIS A 15 -9.97 -12.12 -8.12
C HIS A 15 -10.62 -12.66 -6.85
N ALA A 16 -11.63 -13.52 -6.95
CA ALA A 16 -12.30 -14.10 -5.78
C ALA A 16 -11.38 -15.08 -5.04
N ALA A 17 -10.65 -15.93 -5.78
CA ALA A 17 -9.65 -16.83 -5.23
C ALA A 17 -8.51 -16.06 -4.54
N PHE A 18 -8.04 -14.98 -5.15
CA PHE A 18 -7.03 -14.11 -4.53
C PHE A 18 -7.54 -13.46 -3.24
N ALA A 19 -8.79 -12.97 -3.23
CA ALA A 19 -9.39 -12.35 -2.06
C ALA A 19 -9.54 -13.33 -0.88
N ALA A 20 -9.98 -14.56 -1.16
CA ALA A 20 -10.08 -15.62 -0.15
C ALA A 20 -8.70 -15.93 0.48
N ALA A 21 -7.68 -16.16 -0.35
CA ALA A 21 -6.32 -16.42 0.12
C ALA A 21 -5.74 -15.25 0.93
N LEU A 22 -6.04 -14.01 0.55
CA LEU A 22 -5.63 -12.82 1.31
C LEU A 22 -6.31 -12.75 2.68
N ALA A 23 -7.60 -13.08 2.77
CA ALA A 23 -8.35 -13.09 4.02
C ALA A 23 -7.80 -14.14 4.99
N GLU A 24 -7.53 -15.36 4.51
CA GLU A 24 -6.88 -16.42 5.30
C GLU A 24 -5.52 -15.98 5.83
N ARG A 25 -4.71 -15.35 4.97
CA ARG A 25 -3.38 -14.86 5.36
C ARG A 25 -3.45 -13.77 6.43
N ARG A 26 -4.41 -12.85 6.33
CA ARG A 26 -4.64 -11.81 7.35
C ARG A 26 -5.06 -12.43 8.68
N ALA A 27 -6.00 -13.37 8.66
CA ALA A 27 -6.44 -14.07 9.86
C ALA A 27 -5.27 -14.81 10.55
N ALA A 28 -4.41 -15.48 9.76
CA ALA A 28 -3.24 -16.17 10.29
C ALA A 28 -2.17 -15.23 10.87
N LEU A 29 -2.02 -14.02 10.31
CA LEU A 29 -1.08 -13.00 10.80
C LEU A 29 -1.62 -12.19 11.99
N GLY A 30 -2.94 -12.16 12.20
CA GLY A 30 -3.59 -11.29 13.17
C GLY A 30 -3.52 -9.81 12.78
N GLU A 31 -3.41 -8.93 13.77
CA GLU A 31 -3.20 -7.48 13.58
C GLU A 31 -1.76 -7.12 13.96
N PRO A 32 -0.77 -7.37 13.08
CA PRO A 32 0.60 -6.98 13.36
C PRO A 32 0.71 -5.46 13.40
N GLU A 33 1.29 -4.91 14.47
CA GLU A 33 1.61 -3.48 14.54
C GLU A 33 2.60 -3.14 13.42
N MET A 34 2.07 -2.57 12.34
CA MET A 34 2.88 -2.09 11.24
C MET A 34 3.53 -0.80 11.67
N GLN A 35 4.86 -0.81 11.77
CA GLN A 35 5.68 0.40 11.91
C GLN A 35 5.58 1.28 10.64
N ARG A 36 4.41 1.88 10.37
CA ARG A 36 4.19 2.80 9.26
C ARG A 36 5.08 4.01 9.50
N ASN A 37 6.07 4.22 8.63
CA ASN A 37 6.99 5.35 8.70
C ASN A 37 7.81 5.46 10.00
N ALA A 38 8.05 4.38 10.74
CA ALA A 38 8.89 4.43 11.95
C ALA A 38 10.37 4.72 11.65
N GLY A 39 10.75 4.83 10.38
CA GLY A 39 12.09 5.24 9.95
C GLY A 39 12.30 6.75 10.02
N SER A 40 13.45 7.15 10.55
CA SER A 40 13.97 8.53 10.48
C SER A 40 14.58 8.87 9.11
N ASN A 41 14.70 7.90 8.22
CA ASN A 41 15.28 8.05 6.89
C ASN A 41 14.32 8.81 5.97
N ARG A 42 14.35 10.15 6.08
CA ARG A 42 13.55 11.06 5.28
C ARG A 42 14.44 11.77 4.27
N THR A 43 14.05 11.71 3.01
CA THR A 43 14.62 12.55 1.95
C THR A 43 14.40 14.03 2.28
N ALA A 44 15.18 14.93 1.67
CA ALA A 44 15.02 16.37 1.83
C ALA A 44 13.60 16.82 1.47
N SER A 45 13.03 16.31 0.37
CA SER A 45 11.65 16.57 -0.05
C SER A 45 10.63 16.19 1.03
N LYS A 46 10.78 15.02 1.66
CA LYS A 46 9.88 14.55 2.72
C LYS A 46 9.99 15.43 3.96
N LYS A 47 11.19 15.91 4.33
CA LYS A 47 11.37 16.83 5.47
C LYS A 47 10.69 18.18 5.23
N THR A 48 10.86 18.76 4.05
CA THR A 48 10.23 20.03 3.67
C THR A 48 8.70 19.93 3.71
N LEU A 49 8.14 18.85 3.17
CA LEU A 49 6.70 18.62 3.19
C LEU A 49 6.13 18.57 4.62
N LEU A 50 6.79 17.86 5.53
CA LEU A 50 6.32 17.75 6.92
C LEU A 50 6.43 19.06 7.69
N ALA A 51 7.46 19.87 7.39
CA ALA A 51 7.62 21.19 7.98
C ALA A 51 6.47 22.10 7.54
N ALA A 52 6.11 22.09 6.26
CA ALA A 52 4.95 22.82 5.74
C ALA A 52 3.63 22.34 6.38
N ILE A 53 3.42 21.02 6.49
CA ILE A 53 2.24 20.46 7.17
C ILE A 53 2.19 20.91 8.64
N LYS A 54 3.31 20.89 9.36
CA LYS A 54 3.38 21.35 10.76
C LYS A 54 2.95 22.81 10.92
N GLN A 55 3.31 23.68 9.97
CA GLN A 55 2.91 25.08 9.98
C GLN A 55 1.39 25.26 9.82
N THR A 56 0.70 24.32 9.15
CA THR A 56 -0.77 24.37 9.02
C THR A 56 -1.51 23.98 10.30
N GLY A 57 -0.83 23.45 11.32
CA GLY A 57 -1.43 22.98 12.57
C GLY A 57 -2.26 21.70 12.43
N LYS A 58 -2.39 21.14 11.21
CA LYS A 58 -3.11 19.88 10.96
C LYS A 58 -2.20 18.69 11.26
N ARG A 59 -2.73 17.68 11.93
CA ARG A 59 -2.06 16.38 12.08
C ARG A 59 -2.59 15.43 11.02
N TRP A 60 -1.67 14.78 10.31
CA TRP A 60 -1.93 13.61 9.47
C TRP A 60 -1.09 12.46 10.04
#